data_AF-A0A0N0XGT9-F1
#
_entry.id   AF-A0A0N0XGT9-F1
#
_cell.length_a   1.000
_cell.length_b   1.000
_cell.length_c   1.000
_cell.angle_alpha   90.00
_cell.angle_beta   90.00
_cell.angle_gamma   90.00
#
_symmetry.space_group_name_H-M   'P 1'
#
loop_
_entity.id
_entity.type
_entity.pdbx_description
1 polymer ?
#
loop_
_entity_poly.entity_id
_entity_poly.type
_entity_poly.pdbx_seq_one_letter_code
_entity_poly.pdbx_strand_id
1 'polypeptide(L)'
;MTTTHSLARWLLSALILVVQPAYADALADQTDVHNRITALLDARSFAELDAQMDAARKSHSTAPDGTPLLQLYYSAFTVNCGCTEHSIAEPDALQWVRWRQALEQWRRLAPQSINAQILYATYHISYGEYARGTDYAKDVRPDQWKMMQTYLDRAATLLQSMSGPAREDRGWYAAKLRLLRLQGIDNRHEYVLLWQEATQKYPDYLPLYTLAAGYFEPRWMGSEQEEKALIEHAVALTQSFWGESLYARLYARDMRYDQTLDPAVDWPRMRKGFERVVHDFPAAVNYSQYARFACQYGDLKALRSAVKHIDSAQPLIHTWGYSRDLFNRCMAYAKSGTANKKPV
;
A
#
# COMPACT_ATOMS: atom_id res chain seq x y z
N MET A 1 67.38 -46.38 -24.40
CA MET A 1 65.98 -46.78 -24.58
C MET A 1 65.16 -46.11 -23.48
N THR A 2 64.71 -44.89 -23.75
CA THR A 2 64.09 -43.99 -22.77
C THR A 2 62.61 -43.87 -23.09
N THR A 3 61.79 -44.36 -22.16
CA THR A 3 60.33 -44.35 -22.18
C THR A 3 59.77 -42.97 -21.88
N THR A 4 58.87 -42.53 -22.74
CA THR A 4 58.02 -41.34 -22.64
C THR A 4 56.92 -41.52 -21.60
N HIS A 5 56.79 -40.59 -20.65
CA HIS A 5 55.51 -40.30 -20.00
C HIS A 5 55.33 -38.80 -19.76
N SER A 6 54.34 -38.24 -20.47
CA SER A 6 53.82 -36.89 -20.35
C SER A 6 52.95 -36.77 -19.11
N LEU A 7 53.31 -35.87 -18.17
CA LEU A 7 52.48 -35.50 -17.03
C LEU A 7 51.69 -34.23 -17.39
N ALA A 8 50.41 -34.40 -17.74
CA ALA A 8 49.42 -33.34 -17.68
C ALA A 8 48.74 -33.39 -16.31
N ARG A 9 48.90 -32.34 -15.49
CA ARG A 9 48.10 -32.16 -14.27
C ARG A 9 47.32 -30.85 -14.36
N TRP A 10 46.01 -31.03 -14.29
CA TRP A 10 44.93 -30.06 -14.38
C TRP A 10 44.95 -29.07 -13.21
N LEU A 11 44.87 -27.77 -13.52
CA LEU A 11 44.48 -26.73 -12.57
C LEU A 11 42.95 -26.72 -12.50
N LEU A 12 42.40 -27.22 -11.39
CA LEU A 12 40.99 -27.04 -11.04
C LEU A 12 40.80 -25.63 -10.46
N SER A 13 40.47 -24.67 -11.31
CA SER A 13 39.94 -23.37 -10.87
C SER A 13 38.47 -23.55 -10.48
N ALA A 14 38.19 -23.61 -9.19
CA ALA A 14 36.83 -23.54 -8.67
C ALA A 14 36.33 -22.09 -8.80
N LEU A 15 35.59 -21.80 -9.88
CA LEU A 15 34.76 -20.60 -9.95
C LEU A 15 33.58 -20.78 -8.99
N ILE A 16 33.69 -20.19 -7.80
CA ILE A 16 32.53 -19.94 -6.94
C ILE A 16 31.77 -18.79 -7.60
N LEU A 17 30.80 -19.13 -8.45
CA LEU A 17 29.74 -18.21 -8.89
C LEU A 17 28.89 -17.89 -7.65
N VAL A 18 29.25 -16.83 -6.95
CA VAL A 18 28.34 -16.19 -6.01
C VAL A 18 27.24 -15.55 -6.85
N VAL A 19 26.15 -16.29 -7.07
CA VAL A 19 24.90 -15.73 -7.59
C VAL A 19 24.35 -14.83 -6.48
N GLN A 20 24.76 -13.57 -6.48
CA GLN A 20 24.08 -12.55 -5.70
C GLN A 20 22.66 -12.45 -6.26
N PRO A 21 21.61 -12.47 -5.41
CA PRO A 21 20.25 -12.27 -5.89
C PRO A 21 20.14 -10.81 -6.36
N ALA A 22 20.21 -10.59 -7.68
CA ALA A 22 19.90 -9.31 -8.35
C ALA A 22 18.42 -8.90 -8.23
N TYR A 23 17.69 -9.47 -7.27
CA TYR A 23 16.24 -9.40 -7.13
C TYR A 23 15.77 -8.25 -6.23
N ALA A 24 16.67 -7.56 -5.52
CA ALA A 24 16.33 -6.48 -4.59
C ALA A 24 16.30 -5.09 -5.25
N ASP A 25 17.01 -4.89 -6.36
CA ASP A 25 17.29 -3.55 -6.91
C ASP A 25 16.31 -3.06 -8.01
N ALA A 26 15.25 -3.80 -8.35
CA ALA A 26 14.40 -3.48 -9.51
C ALA A 26 12.89 -3.68 -9.29
N LEU A 27 12.35 -3.14 -8.20
CA LEU A 27 10.91 -2.82 -8.14
C LEU A 27 10.81 -1.29 -8.17
N ALA A 28 10.62 -0.73 -9.37
CA ALA A 28 10.72 0.71 -9.58
C ALA A 28 9.45 1.45 -9.11
N ASP A 29 8.31 0.77 -9.00
CA ASP A 29 7.05 1.32 -8.46
C ASP A 29 6.06 0.21 -8.05
N GLN A 30 4.96 0.57 -7.39
CA GLN A 30 3.83 -0.30 -7.01
C GLN A 30 3.27 -1.11 -8.20
N THR A 31 3.25 -0.51 -9.40
CA THR A 31 2.79 -1.17 -10.64
C THR A 31 3.66 -2.38 -11.00
N ASP A 32 4.97 -2.31 -10.78
CA ASP A 32 5.88 -3.42 -11.07
C ASP A 32 5.61 -4.59 -10.15
N VAL A 33 5.35 -4.32 -8.87
CA VAL A 33 5.00 -5.36 -7.89
C VAL A 33 3.71 -6.06 -8.29
N HIS A 34 2.67 -5.31 -8.68
CA HIS A 34 1.42 -5.90 -9.14
C HIS A 34 1.60 -6.78 -10.38
N ASN A 35 2.26 -6.26 -11.42
CA ASN A 35 2.53 -7.01 -12.65
C ASN A 35 3.35 -8.27 -12.40
N ARG A 36 4.28 -8.23 -11.44
CA ARG A 36 5.09 -9.38 -11.08
C ARG A 36 4.26 -10.47 -10.41
N ILE A 37 3.37 -10.12 -9.49
CA ILE A 37 2.52 -11.09 -8.79
C ILE A 37 1.59 -11.79 -9.77
N THR A 38 0.96 -11.03 -10.65
CA THR A 38 0.05 -11.61 -11.66
C THR A 38 0.81 -12.54 -12.60
N ALA A 39 2.00 -12.15 -13.06
CA ALA A 39 2.87 -13.02 -13.87
C ALA A 39 3.28 -14.31 -13.14
N LEU A 40 3.68 -14.23 -11.87
CA LEU A 40 4.07 -15.41 -11.09
C LEU A 40 2.90 -16.35 -10.79
N LEU A 41 1.71 -15.79 -10.52
CA LEU A 41 0.49 -16.56 -10.35
C LEU A 41 0.11 -17.27 -11.66
N ASP A 42 0.14 -16.57 -12.79
CA ASP A 42 -0.20 -17.12 -14.10
C ASP A 42 0.79 -18.22 -14.51
N ALA A 43 2.09 -18.01 -14.27
CA ALA A 43 3.14 -19.00 -14.50
C ALA A 43 3.18 -20.13 -13.45
N ARG A 44 2.31 -20.10 -12.42
CA ARG A 44 2.29 -21.07 -11.31
C ARG A 44 3.64 -21.20 -10.59
N SER A 45 4.42 -20.12 -10.61
CA SER A 45 5.75 -20.02 -9.99
C SER A 45 5.62 -19.72 -8.50
N PHE A 46 4.91 -20.60 -7.80
CA PHE A 46 4.50 -20.39 -6.42
C PHE A 46 5.66 -20.33 -5.44
N ALA A 47 6.66 -21.18 -5.59
CA ALA A 47 7.84 -21.17 -4.72
C ALA A 47 8.63 -19.86 -4.84
N GLU A 48 8.70 -19.29 -6.05
CA GLU A 48 9.36 -18.00 -6.27
C GLU A 48 8.54 -16.86 -5.63
N LEU A 49 7.23 -16.84 -5.84
CA LEU A 49 6.34 -15.85 -5.20
C LEU A 49 6.42 -15.92 -3.66
N ASP A 50 6.41 -17.13 -3.10
CA ASP A 50 6.53 -17.38 -1.67
C ASP A 50 7.86 -16.83 -1.12
N ALA A 51 8.96 -17.14 -1.80
CA ALA A 51 10.29 -16.67 -1.41
C ALA A 51 10.41 -15.14 -1.45
N GLN A 52 9.81 -14.48 -2.46
CA GLN A 52 9.81 -13.02 -2.56
C GLN A 52 9.01 -12.36 -1.44
N MET A 53 7.83 -12.88 -1.12
CA MET A 53 7.00 -12.37 -0.03
C MET A 53 7.63 -12.64 1.34
N ASP A 54 8.29 -13.79 1.51
CA ASP A 54 9.07 -14.10 2.71
C ASP A 54 10.27 -13.18 2.89
N ALA A 55 10.98 -12.86 1.81
CA ALA A 55 12.07 -11.89 1.83
C ALA A 55 11.55 -10.51 2.26
N ALA A 56 10.46 -10.03 1.63
CA ALA A 56 9.85 -8.75 1.98
C ALA A 56 9.36 -8.69 3.44
N ARG A 57 8.83 -9.80 3.97
CA ARG A 57 8.46 -9.91 5.38
C ARG A 57 9.69 -9.79 6.29
N LYS A 58 10.77 -10.53 5.99
CA LYS A 58 11.97 -10.56 6.84
C LYS A 58 12.74 -9.24 6.81
N SER A 59 12.84 -8.60 5.65
CA SER A 59 13.63 -7.39 5.47
C SER A 59 12.92 -6.11 5.86
N HIS A 60 11.58 -6.13 5.97
CA HIS A 60 10.75 -4.91 6.14
C HIS A 60 10.99 -3.90 5.00
N SER A 61 11.38 -4.37 3.81
CA SER A 61 11.66 -3.52 2.66
C SER A 61 10.44 -2.73 2.19
N THR A 62 10.68 -1.53 1.70
CA THR A 62 9.67 -0.64 1.12
C THR A 62 9.93 -0.41 -0.37
N ALA A 63 8.90 -0.01 -1.09
CA ALA A 63 9.03 0.66 -2.38
C ALA A 63 9.67 2.06 -2.20
N PRO A 64 10.11 2.73 -3.28
CA PRO A 64 10.76 4.04 -3.20
C PRO A 64 9.93 5.13 -2.49
N ASP A 65 8.60 5.02 -2.51
CA ASP A 65 7.66 5.94 -1.84
C ASP A 65 7.50 5.68 -0.33
N GLY A 66 8.11 4.61 0.20
CA GLY A 66 8.01 4.17 1.59
C GLY A 66 6.86 3.20 1.87
N THR A 67 6.13 2.74 0.85
CA THR A 67 5.10 1.71 1.00
C THR A 67 5.75 0.34 1.27
N PRO A 68 5.38 -0.41 2.34
CA PRO A 68 5.96 -1.73 2.58
C PRO A 68 5.71 -2.69 1.42
N LEU A 69 6.76 -3.36 0.92
CA LEU A 69 6.63 -4.29 -0.21
C LEU A 69 5.66 -5.43 0.12
N LEU A 70 5.69 -5.94 1.36
CA LEU A 70 4.77 -6.98 1.82
C LEU A 70 3.30 -6.55 1.67
N GLN A 71 2.98 -5.28 1.90
CA GLN A 71 1.64 -4.76 1.71
C GLN A 71 1.22 -4.77 0.25
N LEU A 72 2.14 -4.39 -0.65
CA LEU A 72 1.88 -4.42 -2.09
C LEU A 72 1.55 -5.84 -2.55
N TYR A 73 2.26 -6.84 -2.01
CA TYR A 73 1.91 -8.24 -2.25
C TYR A 73 0.50 -8.61 -1.76
N TYR A 74 0.16 -8.29 -0.52
CA TYR A 74 -1.17 -8.63 0.02
C TYR A 74 -2.31 -7.81 -0.59
N SER A 75 -1.99 -6.71 -1.26
CA SER A 75 -2.94 -5.84 -1.98
C SER A 75 -3.04 -6.15 -3.47
N ALA A 76 -2.46 -7.26 -3.94
CA ALA A 76 -2.37 -7.57 -5.37
C ALA A 76 -3.71 -7.55 -6.12
N PHE A 77 -4.82 -7.85 -5.45
CA PHE A 77 -6.16 -7.90 -6.06
C PHE A 77 -7.02 -6.69 -5.73
N THR A 78 -6.46 -5.72 -5.01
CA THR A 78 -7.23 -4.58 -4.53
C THR A 78 -7.39 -3.55 -5.65
N VAL A 79 -8.64 -3.21 -5.95
CA VAL A 79 -8.95 -2.16 -6.94
C VAL A 79 -9.14 -0.78 -6.26
N ASN A 80 -9.49 -0.71 -4.96
CA ASN A 80 -9.68 0.56 -4.24
C ASN A 80 -9.73 0.47 -2.68
N CYS A 81 -8.70 -0.05 -1.99
CA CYS A 81 -8.75 -0.11 -0.50
C CYS A 81 -8.30 1.18 0.22
N GLY A 82 -7.73 2.13 -0.52
CA GLY A 82 -7.05 3.31 0.06
C GLY A 82 -5.78 2.95 0.84
N CYS A 83 -5.25 1.74 0.71
CA CYS A 83 -3.99 1.30 1.33
C CYS A 83 -2.79 1.42 0.36
N THR A 84 -3.05 1.74 -0.91
CA THR A 84 -2.05 1.97 -1.96
C THR A 84 -2.44 3.19 -2.78
N GLU A 85 -1.46 3.83 -3.40
CA GLU A 85 -1.70 5.02 -4.24
C GLU A 85 -2.22 4.62 -5.63
N HIS A 86 -2.00 3.39 -6.09
CA HIS A 86 -2.49 2.95 -7.40
C HIS A 86 -3.69 2.01 -7.29
N SER A 87 -4.73 2.33 -8.06
CA SER A 87 -5.78 1.38 -8.45
C SER A 87 -5.30 0.62 -9.68
N ILE A 88 -5.35 -0.71 -9.64
CA ILE A 88 -5.11 -1.53 -10.83
C ILE A 88 -6.23 -1.31 -11.84
N ALA A 89 -5.97 -1.54 -13.12
CA ALA A 89 -7.03 -1.59 -14.12
C ALA A 89 -8.09 -2.61 -13.69
N GLU A 90 -9.37 -2.30 -13.89
CA GLU A 90 -10.46 -3.20 -13.47
C GLU A 90 -10.25 -4.59 -14.08
N PRO A 91 -10.07 -5.64 -13.27
CA PRO A 91 -9.86 -6.99 -13.78
C PRO A 91 -11.13 -7.50 -14.46
N ASP A 92 -10.97 -8.20 -15.59
CA ASP A 92 -12.09 -8.91 -16.19
C ASP A 92 -12.51 -10.12 -15.35
N ALA A 93 -13.71 -10.64 -15.59
CA ALA A 93 -14.24 -11.79 -14.84
C ALA A 93 -13.37 -13.06 -14.98
N LEU A 94 -12.71 -13.25 -16.14
CA LEU A 94 -11.84 -14.40 -16.38
C LEU A 94 -10.56 -14.31 -15.56
N GLN A 95 -10.03 -13.10 -15.36
CA GLN A 95 -8.84 -12.85 -14.56
C GLN A 95 -9.07 -13.22 -13.10
N TRP A 96 -10.22 -12.84 -12.52
CA TRP A 96 -10.60 -13.28 -11.18
C TRP A 96 -10.66 -14.81 -11.06
N VAL A 97 -11.24 -15.49 -12.05
CA VAL A 97 -11.27 -16.97 -12.08
C VAL A 97 -9.87 -17.57 -12.12
N ARG A 98 -8.97 -17.03 -12.96
CA ARG A 98 -7.57 -17.49 -13.06
C ARG A 98 -6.82 -17.32 -11.74
N TRP A 99 -6.96 -16.16 -11.09
CA TRP A 99 -6.33 -15.90 -9.79
C TRP A 99 -6.83 -16.86 -8.72
N ARG A 100 -8.15 -17.07 -8.62
CA ARG A 100 -8.71 -18.03 -7.66
C ARG A 100 -8.13 -19.43 -7.85
N GLN A 101 -8.11 -19.92 -9.09
CA GLN A 101 -7.58 -21.26 -9.41
C GLN A 101 -6.09 -21.38 -9.07
N ALA A 102 -5.30 -20.32 -9.34
CA ALA A 102 -3.90 -20.27 -8.99
C ALA A 102 -3.69 -20.35 -7.47
N LEU A 103 -4.43 -19.54 -6.70
CA LEU A 103 -4.33 -19.51 -5.24
C LEU A 103 -4.81 -20.81 -4.59
N GLU A 104 -5.90 -21.40 -5.09
CA GLU A 104 -6.37 -22.72 -4.64
C GLU A 104 -5.29 -23.80 -4.89
N GLN A 105 -4.65 -23.77 -6.06
CA GLN A 105 -3.54 -24.69 -6.37
C GLN A 105 -2.33 -24.45 -5.46
N TRP A 106 -1.93 -23.19 -5.25
CA TRP A 106 -0.81 -22.84 -4.38
C TRP A 106 -1.03 -23.35 -2.96
N ARG A 107 -2.22 -23.10 -2.37
CA ARG A 107 -2.56 -23.59 -1.02
C ARG A 107 -2.54 -25.10 -0.89
N ARG A 108 -2.91 -25.84 -1.95
CA ARG A 108 -2.81 -27.31 -1.96
C ARG A 108 -1.37 -27.80 -2.00
N LEU A 109 -0.51 -27.14 -2.79
CA LEU A 109 0.89 -27.52 -2.94
C LEU A 109 1.77 -27.09 -1.76
N ALA A 110 1.42 -25.97 -1.12
CA ALA A 110 2.15 -25.40 0.00
C ALA A 110 1.20 -25.03 1.15
N PRO A 111 0.60 -26.01 1.85
CA PRO A 111 -0.40 -25.74 2.89
C PRO A 111 0.15 -24.97 4.08
N GLN A 112 1.47 -24.98 4.30
CA GLN A 112 2.16 -24.24 5.36
C GLN A 112 2.64 -22.84 4.94
N SER A 113 2.47 -22.45 3.66
CA SER A 113 2.84 -21.11 3.21
C SER A 113 1.94 -20.06 3.85
N ILE A 114 2.54 -19.18 4.66
CA ILE A 114 1.87 -18.01 5.23
C ILE A 114 1.28 -17.14 4.12
N ASN A 115 2.05 -16.95 3.04
CA ASN A 115 1.66 -16.11 1.91
C ASN A 115 0.44 -16.67 1.18
N ALA A 116 0.46 -17.96 0.85
CA ALA A 116 -0.66 -18.61 0.15
C ALA A 116 -1.95 -18.53 0.96
N GLN A 117 -1.86 -18.72 2.28
CA GLN A 117 -3.02 -18.65 3.17
C GLN A 117 -3.62 -17.25 3.21
N ILE A 118 -2.81 -16.23 3.52
CA ILE A 118 -3.28 -14.84 3.67
C ILE A 118 -3.74 -14.29 2.32
N LEU A 119 -2.99 -14.51 1.25
CA LEU A 119 -3.31 -13.97 -0.07
C LEU A 119 -4.61 -14.56 -0.64
N TYR A 120 -4.97 -15.79 -0.28
CA TYR A 120 -6.27 -16.35 -0.62
C TYR A 120 -7.42 -15.74 0.17
N ALA A 121 -7.21 -15.40 1.44
CA ALA A 121 -8.20 -14.65 2.20
C ALA A 121 -8.38 -13.23 1.63
N THR A 122 -7.30 -12.53 1.30
CA THR A 122 -7.38 -11.19 0.70
C THR A 122 -8.00 -11.20 -0.69
N TYR A 123 -7.81 -12.26 -1.48
CA TYR A 123 -8.56 -12.47 -2.73
C TYR A 123 -10.07 -12.42 -2.50
N HIS A 124 -10.58 -13.15 -1.50
CA HIS A 124 -12.01 -13.17 -1.22
C HIS A 124 -12.53 -11.81 -0.74
N ILE A 125 -11.76 -11.08 0.06
CA ILE A 125 -12.09 -9.71 0.45
C ILE A 125 -12.20 -8.81 -0.79
N SER A 126 -11.18 -8.81 -1.65
CA SER A 126 -11.15 -7.97 -2.85
C SER A 126 -12.24 -8.35 -3.86
N TYR A 127 -12.52 -9.65 -4.04
CA TYR A 127 -13.59 -10.09 -4.92
C TYR A 127 -14.97 -9.67 -4.37
N GLY A 128 -15.16 -9.68 -3.05
CA GLY A 128 -16.38 -9.19 -2.42
C GLY A 128 -16.64 -7.71 -2.72
N GLU A 129 -15.61 -6.86 -2.61
CA GLU A 129 -15.70 -5.44 -2.99
C GLU A 129 -15.95 -5.26 -4.48
N TYR A 130 -15.27 -6.03 -5.34
CA TYR A 130 -15.52 -6.03 -6.78
C TYR A 130 -16.98 -6.38 -7.10
N ALA A 131 -17.53 -7.42 -6.46
CA ALA A 131 -18.91 -7.84 -6.64
C ALA A 131 -19.95 -6.80 -6.17
N ARG A 132 -19.62 -6.03 -5.12
CA ARG A 132 -20.44 -4.89 -4.66
C ARG A 132 -20.54 -3.80 -5.73
N GLY A 133 -19.45 -3.59 -6.47
CA GLY A 133 -19.31 -2.49 -7.42
C GLY A 133 -18.97 -1.15 -6.75
N THR A 134 -18.98 -0.09 -7.55
CA THR A 134 -18.54 1.26 -7.15
C THR A 134 -19.68 2.19 -6.73
N ASP A 135 -20.93 1.73 -6.79
CA ASP A 135 -22.09 2.55 -6.46
C ASP A 135 -22.11 2.96 -4.98
N TYR A 136 -22.78 4.08 -4.69
CA TYR A 136 -23.03 4.51 -3.32
C TYR A 136 -23.80 3.43 -2.57
N ALA A 137 -23.55 3.27 -1.28
CA ALA A 137 -24.13 2.18 -0.47
C ALA A 137 -25.66 2.08 -0.58
N LYS A 138 -26.36 3.23 -0.67
CA LYS A 138 -27.81 3.32 -0.83
C LYS A 138 -28.33 2.86 -2.20
N ASP A 139 -27.46 2.82 -3.20
CA ASP A 139 -27.78 2.52 -4.61
C ASP A 139 -27.27 1.13 -5.04
N VAL A 140 -26.48 0.45 -4.21
CA VAL A 140 -26.04 -0.93 -4.46
C VAL A 140 -27.23 -1.89 -4.39
N ARG A 141 -27.35 -2.78 -5.39
CA ARG A 141 -28.46 -3.72 -5.46
C ARG A 141 -28.36 -4.82 -4.39
N PRO A 142 -29.49 -5.39 -3.92
CA PRO A 142 -29.48 -6.46 -2.92
C PRO A 142 -28.69 -7.72 -3.32
N ASP A 143 -28.68 -8.10 -4.60
CA ASP A 143 -27.90 -9.23 -5.12
C ASP A 143 -26.39 -8.99 -5.02
N GLN A 144 -25.94 -7.76 -5.27
CA GLN A 144 -24.53 -7.36 -5.13
C GLN A 144 -24.09 -7.37 -3.67
N TRP A 145 -24.93 -6.86 -2.77
CA TRP A 145 -24.69 -6.95 -1.32
C TRP A 145 -24.56 -8.39 -0.84
N LYS A 146 -25.49 -9.26 -1.25
CA LYS A 146 -25.45 -10.68 -0.91
C LYS A 146 -24.19 -11.36 -1.45
N MET A 147 -23.76 -11.02 -2.67
CA MET A 147 -22.53 -11.55 -3.24
C MET A 147 -21.31 -11.08 -2.43
N MET A 148 -21.21 -9.79 -2.12
CA MET A 148 -20.14 -9.26 -1.26
C MET A 148 -20.08 -10.02 0.07
N GLN A 149 -21.19 -10.13 0.79
CA GLN A 149 -21.28 -10.84 2.08
C GLN A 149 -20.80 -12.28 1.95
N THR A 150 -21.24 -13.01 0.92
CA THR A 150 -20.80 -14.41 0.68
C THR A 150 -19.28 -14.53 0.59
N TYR A 151 -18.61 -13.55 -0.04
CA TYR A 151 -17.16 -13.56 -0.18
C TYR A 151 -16.44 -13.08 1.08
N LEU A 152 -17.01 -12.11 1.82
CA LEU A 152 -16.49 -11.70 3.12
C LEU A 152 -16.57 -12.85 4.15
N ASP A 153 -17.64 -13.64 4.16
CA ASP A 153 -17.78 -14.79 5.07
C ASP A 153 -16.75 -15.90 4.76
N ARG A 154 -16.41 -16.10 3.48
CA ARG A 154 -15.32 -16.99 3.08
C ARG A 154 -13.98 -16.48 3.60
N ALA A 155 -13.70 -15.20 3.45
CA ALA A 155 -12.49 -14.59 3.99
C ALA A 155 -12.44 -14.70 5.53
N ALA A 156 -13.55 -14.45 6.21
CA ALA A 156 -13.67 -14.58 7.66
C ALA A 156 -13.34 -16.01 8.13
N THR A 157 -13.95 -17.01 7.50
CA THR A 157 -13.70 -18.43 7.78
C THR A 157 -12.23 -18.78 7.59
N LEU A 158 -11.62 -18.33 6.48
CA LEU A 158 -10.21 -18.58 6.20
C LEU A 158 -9.32 -17.95 7.27
N LEU A 159 -9.49 -16.66 7.56
CA LEU A 159 -8.68 -15.94 8.55
C LEU A 159 -8.84 -16.52 9.96
N GLN A 160 -10.04 -16.92 10.34
CA GLN A 160 -10.33 -17.55 11.63
C GLN A 160 -9.68 -18.94 11.76
N SER A 161 -9.58 -19.68 10.66
CA SER A 161 -8.95 -21.00 10.65
C SER A 161 -7.41 -20.98 10.69
N MET A 162 -6.79 -19.82 10.45
CA MET A 162 -5.33 -19.69 10.48
C MET A 162 -4.81 -19.79 11.91
N SER A 163 -3.65 -20.42 12.06
CA SER A 163 -2.96 -20.58 13.34
C SER A 163 -1.44 -20.46 13.16
N GLY A 164 -0.72 -20.41 14.28
CA GLY A 164 0.74 -20.31 14.27
C GLY A 164 1.24 -19.09 13.49
N PRO A 165 2.33 -19.22 12.71
CA PRO A 165 2.94 -18.09 12.02
C PRO A 165 2.01 -17.28 11.11
N ALA A 166 1.00 -17.91 10.51
CA ALA A 166 0.06 -17.21 9.63
C ALA A 166 -0.88 -16.27 10.40
N ARG A 167 -1.39 -16.70 11.56
CA ARG A 167 -2.24 -15.87 12.43
C ARG A 167 -1.46 -14.73 13.09
N GLU A 168 -0.17 -14.94 13.31
CA GLU A 168 0.70 -13.95 13.94
C GLU A 168 1.23 -12.90 12.95
N ASP A 169 1.07 -13.10 11.64
CA ASP A 169 1.64 -12.24 10.59
C ASP A 169 0.97 -10.86 10.50
N ARG A 170 1.76 -9.82 10.22
CA ARG A 170 1.25 -8.44 10.06
C ARG A 170 0.25 -8.29 8.90
N GLY A 171 0.38 -9.09 7.86
CA GLY A 171 -0.58 -9.17 6.75
C GLY A 171 -1.91 -9.80 7.15
N TRP A 172 -1.92 -10.73 8.10
CA TRP A 172 -3.16 -11.27 8.66
C TRP A 172 -3.93 -10.19 9.43
N TYR A 173 -3.25 -9.40 10.26
CA TYR A 173 -3.88 -8.28 10.97
C TYR A 173 -4.46 -7.26 9.99
N ALA A 174 -3.71 -6.87 8.96
CA ALA A 174 -4.19 -5.94 7.93
C ALA A 174 -5.41 -6.52 7.16
N ALA A 175 -5.38 -7.80 6.80
CA ALA A 175 -6.51 -8.45 6.12
C ALA A 175 -7.76 -8.51 7.02
N LYS A 176 -7.59 -8.86 8.30
CA LYS A 176 -8.70 -8.92 9.26
C LYS A 176 -9.26 -7.53 9.56
N LEU A 177 -8.45 -6.49 9.74
CA LEU A 177 -8.93 -5.11 9.87
C LEU A 177 -9.72 -4.67 8.63
N ARG A 178 -9.21 -4.94 7.43
CA ARG A 178 -9.95 -4.64 6.19
C ARG A 178 -11.29 -5.39 6.13
N LEU A 179 -11.31 -6.66 6.49
CA LEU A 179 -12.55 -7.45 6.56
C LEU A 179 -13.56 -6.82 7.52
N LEU A 180 -13.16 -6.51 8.75
CA LEU A 180 -14.05 -5.91 9.75
C LEU A 180 -14.61 -4.57 9.30
N ARG A 181 -13.77 -3.73 8.66
CA ARG A 181 -14.21 -2.47 8.04
C ARG A 181 -15.34 -2.71 7.02
N LEU A 182 -15.18 -3.71 6.17
CA LEU A 182 -16.15 -4.01 5.10
C LEU A 182 -17.42 -4.70 5.61
N GLN A 183 -17.36 -5.35 6.77
CA GLN A 183 -18.53 -5.91 7.45
C GLN A 183 -19.33 -4.86 8.24
N GLY A 184 -18.80 -3.65 8.42
CA GLY A 184 -19.53 -2.49 8.93
C GLY A 184 -19.40 -2.23 10.44
N ILE A 185 -20.14 -1.21 10.90
CA ILE A 185 -20.01 -0.57 12.22
C ILE A 185 -20.22 -1.52 13.41
N ASP A 186 -20.98 -2.60 13.24
CA ASP A 186 -21.26 -3.56 14.31
C ASP A 186 -19.98 -4.25 14.81
N ASN A 187 -18.91 -4.25 14.01
CA ASN A 187 -17.61 -4.82 14.36
C ASN A 187 -16.68 -3.83 15.07
N ARG A 188 -17.15 -2.63 15.45
CA ARG A 188 -16.31 -1.56 15.99
C ARG A 188 -15.45 -1.97 17.17
N HIS A 189 -16.02 -2.69 18.13
CA HIS A 189 -15.28 -3.14 19.30
C HIS A 189 -14.15 -4.12 18.93
N GLU A 190 -14.44 -5.09 18.07
CA GLU A 190 -13.41 -6.03 17.57
C GLU A 190 -12.33 -5.29 16.76
N TYR A 191 -12.73 -4.33 15.92
CA TYR A 191 -11.81 -3.53 15.11
C TYR A 191 -10.81 -2.76 15.98
N VAL A 192 -11.30 -2.03 16.99
CA VAL A 192 -10.44 -1.20 17.87
C VAL A 192 -9.45 -2.07 18.64
N LEU A 193 -9.91 -3.18 19.24
CA LEU A 193 -9.03 -4.08 19.99
C LEU A 193 -7.97 -4.69 19.10
N LEU A 194 -8.36 -5.17 17.91
CA LEU A 194 -7.43 -5.77 16.97
C LEU A 194 -6.42 -4.74 16.45
N TRP A 195 -6.85 -3.51 16.18
CA TRP A 195 -5.97 -2.45 15.73
C TRP A 195 -4.93 -2.09 16.81
N GLN A 196 -5.34 -1.95 18.07
CA GLN A 196 -4.43 -1.70 19.19
C GLN A 196 -3.43 -2.84 19.39
N GLU A 197 -3.88 -4.09 19.33
CA GLU A 197 -3.00 -5.26 19.38
C GLU A 197 -1.98 -5.22 18.23
N ALA A 198 -2.44 -4.99 17.01
CA ALA A 198 -1.60 -4.98 15.82
C ALA A 198 -0.55 -3.86 15.86
N THR A 199 -0.91 -2.63 16.25
CA THR A 199 0.02 -1.50 16.28
C THR A 199 1.01 -1.57 17.44
N GLN A 200 0.65 -2.22 18.55
CA GLN A 200 1.62 -2.54 19.61
C GLN A 200 2.65 -3.56 19.13
N LYS A 201 2.21 -4.57 18.36
CA LYS A 201 3.07 -5.65 17.88
C LYS A 201 3.91 -5.25 16.67
N TYR A 202 3.35 -4.46 15.76
CA TYR A 202 3.93 -4.05 14.49
C TYR A 202 3.83 -2.52 14.31
N PRO A 203 4.45 -1.73 15.19
CA PRO A 203 4.32 -0.27 15.16
C PRO A 203 4.87 0.35 13.86
N ASP A 204 5.78 -0.35 13.16
CA ASP A 204 6.40 0.06 11.90
C ASP A 204 5.66 -0.44 10.65
N TYR A 205 4.46 -1.04 10.80
CA TYR A 205 3.69 -1.51 9.65
C TYR A 205 2.62 -0.51 9.23
N LEU A 206 2.99 0.36 8.27
CA LEU A 206 2.18 1.48 7.75
C LEU A 206 0.70 1.12 7.46
N PRO A 207 0.38 -0.06 6.87
CA PRO A 207 -0.99 -0.41 6.52
C PRO A 207 -1.98 -0.41 7.69
N LEU A 208 -1.51 -0.70 8.92
CA LEU A 208 -2.36 -0.69 10.10
C LEU A 208 -2.94 0.69 10.37
N TYR A 209 -2.17 1.75 10.11
CA TYR A 209 -2.59 3.13 10.30
C TYR A 209 -3.46 3.62 9.16
N THR A 210 -3.11 3.29 7.91
CA THR A 210 -3.92 3.72 6.74
C THR A 210 -5.29 3.02 6.69
N LEU A 211 -5.37 1.76 7.15
CA LEU A 211 -6.64 1.05 7.27
C LEU A 211 -7.51 1.66 8.35
N ALA A 212 -6.91 2.06 9.48
CA ALA A 212 -7.62 2.70 10.58
C ALA A 212 -8.10 4.11 10.21
N ALA A 213 -7.29 4.91 9.52
CA ALA A 213 -7.73 6.21 9.00
C ALA A 213 -8.99 6.03 8.14
N GLY A 214 -8.96 5.08 7.19
CA GLY A 214 -10.12 4.75 6.37
C GLY A 214 -11.34 4.18 7.12
N TYR A 215 -11.18 3.71 8.36
CA TYR A 215 -12.27 3.27 9.22
C TYR A 215 -12.88 4.44 9.99
N PHE A 216 -12.05 5.32 10.56
CA PHE A 216 -12.48 6.44 11.41
C PHE A 216 -12.83 7.72 10.65
N GLU A 217 -12.62 7.77 9.35
CA GLU A 217 -13.13 8.83 8.47
C GLU A 217 -14.66 9.06 8.68
N PRO A 218 -15.13 10.33 8.74
CA PRO A 218 -16.54 10.67 8.96
C PRO A 218 -17.52 10.07 7.95
N ARG A 219 -17.08 9.89 6.70
CA ARG A 219 -17.91 9.33 5.62
C ARG A 219 -18.16 7.83 5.75
N TRP A 220 -17.47 7.17 6.69
CA TRP A 220 -17.56 5.74 6.94
C TRP A 220 -18.12 5.47 8.32
N MET A 221 -17.29 5.14 9.30
CA MET A 221 -17.71 4.62 10.60
C MET A 221 -17.25 5.48 11.78
N GLY A 222 -16.55 6.59 11.52
CA GLY A 222 -16.06 7.47 12.57
C GLY A 222 -16.58 8.90 12.49
N SER A 223 -15.80 9.80 13.05
CA SER A 223 -16.07 11.24 13.14
C SER A 223 -14.75 12.02 13.05
N GLU A 224 -14.83 13.33 12.83
CA GLU A 224 -13.64 14.19 12.76
C GLU A 224 -12.80 14.09 14.05
N GLN A 225 -13.46 13.95 15.20
CA GLN A 225 -12.79 13.82 16.49
C GLN A 225 -12.08 12.47 16.61
N GLU A 226 -12.68 11.40 16.10
CA GLU A 226 -12.09 10.05 16.14
C GLU A 226 -10.92 9.90 15.19
N GLU A 227 -11.04 10.43 13.97
CA GLU A 227 -9.95 10.50 12.99
C GLU A 227 -8.77 11.31 13.54
N LYS A 228 -9.03 12.48 14.12
CA LYS A 228 -7.98 13.28 14.77
C LYS A 228 -7.32 12.51 15.92
N ALA A 229 -8.10 11.87 16.79
CA ALA A 229 -7.56 11.11 17.92
C ALA A 229 -6.69 9.93 17.46
N LEU A 230 -7.11 9.24 16.40
CA LEU A 230 -6.34 8.19 15.74
C LEU A 230 -4.99 8.75 15.24
N ILE A 231 -5.02 9.85 14.49
CA ILE A 231 -3.81 10.43 13.90
C ILE A 231 -2.83 10.87 15.00
N GLU A 232 -3.30 11.54 16.06
CA GLU A 232 -2.43 11.92 17.18
C GLU A 232 -1.85 10.71 17.91
N HIS A 233 -2.64 9.66 18.13
CA HIS A 233 -2.15 8.42 18.72
C HIS A 233 -1.06 7.79 17.85
N ALA A 234 -1.28 7.73 16.53
CA ALA A 234 -0.34 7.16 15.58
C ALA A 234 0.97 7.96 15.50
N VAL A 235 0.89 9.30 15.52
CA VAL A 235 2.06 10.18 15.57
C VAL A 235 2.86 9.96 16.86
N ALA A 236 2.18 9.87 18.01
CA ALA A 236 2.83 9.65 19.31
C ALA A 236 3.51 8.28 19.37
N LEU A 237 2.81 7.22 18.94
CA LEU A 237 3.34 5.85 18.93
C LEU A 237 4.58 5.72 18.03
N THR A 238 4.62 6.47 16.92
CA THR A 238 5.67 6.39 15.91
C THR A 238 6.69 7.53 15.99
N GLN A 239 6.70 8.31 17.06
CA GLN A 239 7.44 9.57 17.16
C GLN A 239 8.95 9.43 16.84
N SER A 240 9.56 8.31 17.23
CA SER A 240 11.00 8.05 17.02
C SER A 240 11.36 7.79 15.56
N PHE A 241 10.44 7.34 14.70
CA PHE A 241 10.75 6.94 13.32
C PHE A 241 9.86 7.56 12.24
N TRP A 242 8.57 7.79 12.45
CA TRP A 242 7.74 8.54 11.49
C TRP A 242 7.25 9.84 12.08
N GLY A 243 6.61 9.81 13.25
CA GLY A 243 6.05 11.00 13.90
C GLY A 243 5.20 11.80 12.92
N GLU A 244 5.55 13.06 12.70
CA GLU A 244 4.83 13.96 11.79
C GLU A 244 4.76 13.46 10.33
N SER A 245 5.63 12.54 9.88
CA SER A 245 5.46 11.91 8.57
C SER A 245 4.14 11.17 8.47
N LEU A 246 3.67 10.55 9.56
CA LEU A 246 2.39 9.87 9.58
C LEU A 246 1.23 10.86 9.60
N TYR A 247 1.36 11.99 10.29
CA TYR A 247 0.41 13.11 10.21
C TYR A 247 0.19 13.54 8.75
N ALA A 248 1.29 13.81 8.03
CA ALA A 248 1.21 14.23 6.63
C ALA A 248 0.60 13.14 5.72
N ARG A 249 1.05 11.88 5.86
CA ARG A 249 0.58 10.77 5.02
C ARG A 249 -0.91 10.46 5.22
N LEU A 250 -1.41 10.47 6.46
CA LEU A 250 -2.81 10.15 6.73
C LEU A 250 -3.74 11.26 6.21
N TYR A 251 -3.50 12.53 6.57
CA TYR A 251 -4.31 13.63 6.04
C TYR A 251 -4.22 13.78 4.51
N ALA A 252 -3.05 13.56 3.91
CA ALA A 252 -2.89 13.61 2.46
C ALA A 252 -3.72 12.53 1.74
N ARG A 253 -3.81 11.33 2.34
CA ARG A 253 -4.64 10.23 1.85
C ARG A 253 -6.11 10.62 1.86
N ASP A 254 -6.61 11.21 2.93
CA ASP A 254 -8.04 11.50 3.09
C ASP A 254 -8.48 12.65 2.16
N MET A 255 -7.57 13.60 1.92
CA MET A 255 -7.75 14.70 0.95
C MET A 255 -7.34 14.32 -0.48
N ARG A 256 -7.03 13.05 -0.78
CA ARG A 256 -6.51 12.66 -2.11
C ARG A 256 -7.40 13.12 -3.25
N TYR A 257 -8.72 12.96 -3.11
CA TYR A 257 -9.72 13.30 -4.12
C TYR A 257 -10.34 14.70 -3.93
N ASP A 258 -10.18 15.30 -2.76
CA ASP A 258 -10.79 16.60 -2.43
C ASP A 258 -9.81 17.75 -2.67
N GLN A 259 -10.25 18.76 -3.41
CA GLN A 259 -9.46 19.98 -3.60
C GLN A 259 -9.64 20.97 -2.44
N THR A 260 -10.60 20.72 -1.57
CA THR A 260 -10.85 21.46 -0.33
C THR A 260 -9.84 21.04 0.73
N LEU A 261 -9.27 22.03 1.43
CA LEU A 261 -8.42 21.76 2.57
C LEU A 261 -9.28 21.48 3.80
N ASP A 262 -8.92 20.45 4.54
CA ASP A 262 -9.52 20.18 5.84
C ASP A 262 -9.08 21.27 6.85
N PRO A 263 -10.03 22.01 7.47
CA PRO A 263 -9.71 23.02 8.47
C PRO A 263 -9.06 22.45 9.74
N ALA A 264 -9.17 21.14 9.99
CA ALA A 264 -8.51 20.48 11.12
C ALA A 264 -7.00 20.29 10.92
N VAL A 265 -6.50 20.45 9.68
CA VAL A 265 -5.10 20.24 9.35
C VAL A 265 -4.23 21.45 9.73
N ASP A 266 -3.21 21.18 10.53
CA ASP A 266 -2.13 22.10 10.88
C ASP A 266 -1.04 22.03 9.79
N TRP A 267 -1.00 23.04 8.92
CA TRP A 267 -0.02 23.09 7.84
C TRP A 267 1.44 23.05 8.31
N PRO A 268 1.89 23.84 9.31
CA PRO A 268 3.23 23.70 9.86
C PRO A 268 3.63 22.26 10.23
N ARG A 269 2.73 21.50 10.84
CA ARG A 269 2.93 20.07 11.14
C ARG A 269 2.98 19.22 9.88
N MET A 270 1.99 19.38 9.00
CA MET A 270 1.92 18.66 7.73
C MET A 270 3.17 18.88 6.87
N ARG A 271 3.66 20.12 6.79
CA ARG A 271 4.89 20.49 6.10
C ARG A 271 6.10 19.76 6.68
N LYS A 272 6.27 19.78 8.01
CA LYS A 272 7.35 19.05 8.69
C LYS A 272 7.27 17.54 8.39
N GLY A 273 6.06 17.00 8.35
CA GLY A 273 5.80 15.63 7.94
C GLY A 273 6.27 15.33 6.51
N PHE A 274 5.87 16.18 5.55
CA PHE A 274 6.29 16.04 4.16
C PHE A 274 7.79 16.21 3.97
N GLU A 275 8.42 17.18 4.64
CA GLU A 275 9.87 17.39 4.60
C GLU A 275 10.62 16.13 5.02
N ARG A 276 10.15 15.45 6.08
CA ARG A 276 10.69 14.15 6.47
C ARG A 276 10.36 13.04 5.47
N VAL A 277 9.13 12.99 4.94
CA VAL A 277 8.74 11.97 3.95
C VAL A 277 9.63 12.03 2.71
N VAL A 278 9.87 13.22 2.15
CA VAL A 278 10.72 13.36 0.94
C VAL A 278 12.21 13.20 1.24
N HIS A 279 12.63 13.38 2.48
CA HIS A 279 13.98 13.05 2.93
C HIS A 279 14.18 11.53 3.02
N ASP A 280 13.27 10.84 3.72
CA ASP A 280 13.36 9.40 3.96
C ASP A 280 13.02 8.59 2.70
N PHE A 281 12.14 9.11 1.85
CA PHE A 281 11.60 8.47 0.65
C PHE A 281 11.51 9.47 -0.52
N PRO A 282 12.63 9.77 -1.22
CA PRO A 282 12.71 10.82 -2.24
C PRO A 282 12.06 10.43 -3.59
N ALA A 283 10.91 9.76 -3.56
CA ALA A 283 10.14 9.41 -4.74
C ALA A 283 9.38 10.63 -5.32
N ALA A 284 9.25 10.67 -6.65
CA ALA A 284 8.53 11.74 -7.35
C ALA A 284 7.09 11.93 -6.84
N VAL A 285 6.43 10.84 -6.43
CA VAL A 285 5.06 10.87 -5.91
C VAL A 285 4.96 11.62 -4.58
N ASN A 286 5.94 11.45 -3.68
CA ASN A 286 6.02 12.15 -2.40
C ASN A 286 6.26 13.65 -2.61
N TYR A 287 7.18 14.01 -3.52
CA TYR A 287 7.40 15.41 -3.89
C TYR A 287 6.18 16.04 -4.57
N SER A 288 5.46 15.27 -5.38
CA SER A 288 4.25 15.71 -6.07
C SER A 288 3.11 16.02 -5.09
N GLN A 289 2.90 15.16 -4.07
CA GLN A 289 1.96 15.44 -2.98
C GLN A 289 2.39 16.65 -2.14
N TYR A 290 3.67 16.73 -1.76
CA TYR A 290 4.19 17.86 -0.99
C TYR A 290 4.01 19.19 -1.74
N ALA A 291 4.33 19.21 -3.05
CA ALA A 291 4.13 20.38 -3.90
C ALA A 291 2.65 20.79 -3.98
N ARG A 292 1.73 19.83 -4.13
CA ARG A 292 0.28 20.11 -4.10
C ARG A 292 -0.10 20.82 -2.82
N PHE A 293 0.15 20.22 -1.65
CA PHE A 293 -0.33 20.82 -0.40
C PHE A 293 0.37 22.15 -0.12
N ALA A 294 1.65 22.29 -0.41
CA ALA A 294 2.36 23.57 -0.30
C ALA A 294 1.69 24.66 -1.16
N CYS A 295 1.26 24.33 -2.38
CA CYS A 295 0.50 25.25 -3.22
C CYS A 295 -0.85 25.63 -2.62
N GLN A 296 -1.65 24.65 -2.19
CA GLN A 296 -3.01 24.88 -1.67
C GLN A 296 -2.98 25.72 -0.37
N TYR A 297 -1.98 25.50 0.49
CA TYR A 297 -1.77 26.31 1.70
C TYR A 297 -1.05 27.65 1.44
N GLY A 298 -0.58 27.91 0.21
CA GLY A 298 0.10 29.15 -0.15
C GLY A 298 1.56 29.25 0.34
N ASP A 299 2.20 28.13 0.69
CA ASP A 299 3.61 28.08 1.09
C ASP A 299 4.50 28.03 -0.16
N LEU A 300 4.76 29.21 -0.72
CA LEU A 300 5.57 29.37 -1.92
C LEU A 300 7.01 28.82 -1.76
N LYS A 301 7.57 28.87 -0.55
CA LYS A 301 8.92 28.36 -0.28
C LYS A 301 8.94 26.84 -0.37
N ALA A 302 8.03 26.17 0.34
CA ALA A 302 7.87 24.72 0.28
C ALA A 302 7.55 24.26 -1.14
N LEU A 303 6.63 24.94 -1.83
CA LEU A 303 6.25 24.64 -3.21
C LEU A 303 7.47 24.69 -4.13
N ARG A 304 8.22 25.80 -4.13
CA ARG A 304 9.42 25.97 -4.96
C ARG A 304 10.51 24.95 -4.66
N SER A 305 10.57 24.45 -3.42
CA SER A 305 11.48 23.36 -3.07
C SER A 305 11.03 22.05 -3.73
N ALA A 306 9.77 21.66 -3.51
CA ALA A 306 9.22 20.39 -3.96
C ALA A 306 9.16 20.26 -5.50
N VAL A 307 8.75 21.33 -6.22
CA VAL A 307 8.58 21.27 -7.68
C VAL A 307 9.89 21.09 -8.46
N LYS A 308 11.06 21.22 -7.83
CA LYS A 308 12.35 20.90 -8.46
C LYS A 308 12.54 19.40 -8.68
N HIS A 309 11.78 18.58 -7.97
CA HIS A 309 11.89 17.13 -7.97
C HIS A 309 10.73 16.44 -8.71
N ILE A 310 9.87 17.21 -9.38
CA ILE A 310 8.75 16.67 -10.17
C ILE A 310 8.99 16.89 -11.66
N ASP A 311 8.67 15.89 -12.47
CA ASP A 311 8.62 16.06 -13.92
C ASP A 311 7.33 16.81 -14.29
N SER A 312 7.50 18.07 -14.69
CA SER A 312 6.37 18.91 -15.08
C SER A 312 5.86 18.65 -16.49
N ALA A 313 6.62 17.91 -17.32
CA ALA A 313 6.15 17.43 -18.62
C ALA A 313 5.26 16.18 -18.48
N GLN A 314 5.52 15.34 -17.46
CA GLN A 314 4.76 14.13 -17.17
C GLN A 314 4.29 14.11 -15.70
N PRO A 315 3.36 15.01 -15.30
CA PRO A 315 2.98 15.11 -13.90
C PRO A 315 2.06 13.97 -13.47
N LEU A 316 2.25 13.54 -12.23
CA LEU A 316 1.45 12.52 -11.55
C LEU A 316 0.08 13.09 -11.13
N ILE A 317 -0.81 13.31 -12.10
CA ILE A 317 -2.09 14.01 -11.88
C ILE A 317 -2.97 13.41 -10.77
N HIS A 318 -2.85 12.11 -10.50
CA HIS A 318 -3.56 11.48 -9.39
C HIS A 318 -3.19 12.06 -8.02
N THR A 319 -1.97 12.59 -7.84
CA THR A 319 -1.57 13.27 -6.60
C THR A 319 -2.13 14.69 -6.51
N TRP A 320 -2.62 15.25 -7.63
CA TRP A 320 -3.15 16.62 -7.78
C TRP A 320 -4.68 16.68 -7.72
N GLY A 321 -5.32 15.77 -6.97
CA GLY A 321 -6.78 15.69 -6.89
C GLY A 321 -7.39 15.34 -8.24
N TYR A 322 -6.65 14.61 -9.07
CA TYR A 322 -6.98 14.30 -10.46
C TYR A 322 -7.22 15.55 -11.33
N SER A 323 -6.70 16.72 -10.92
CA SER A 323 -6.94 18.01 -11.57
C SER A 323 -5.69 18.55 -12.25
N ARG A 324 -5.68 18.47 -13.59
CA ARG A 324 -4.67 19.12 -14.44
C ARG A 324 -4.65 20.64 -14.25
N ASP A 325 -5.82 21.22 -14.03
CA ASP A 325 -6.02 22.65 -13.84
C ASP A 325 -5.40 23.13 -12.51
N LEU A 326 -5.62 22.40 -11.41
CA LEU A 326 -4.94 22.67 -10.13
C LEU A 326 -3.42 22.60 -10.29
N PHE A 327 -2.90 21.55 -10.94
CA PHE A 327 -1.48 21.43 -11.25
C PHE A 327 -0.94 22.66 -12.00
N ASN A 328 -1.60 23.05 -13.09
CA ASN A 328 -1.18 24.18 -13.91
C ASN A 328 -1.17 25.50 -13.13
N ARG A 329 -2.20 25.77 -12.32
CA ARG A 329 -2.25 26.95 -11.44
C ARG A 329 -1.10 26.95 -10.43
N CYS A 330 -0.81 25.81 -9.82
CA CYS A 330 0.29 25.68 -8.88
C CYS A 330 1.66 25.87 -9.53
N MET A 331 1.86 25.36 -10.75
CA MET A 331 3.10 25.59 -11.51
C MET A 331 3.25 27.07 -11.89
N ALA A 332 2.17 27.74 -12.28
CA ALA A 332 2.18 29.17 -12.53
C ALA A 332 2.52 29.96 -11.26
N TYR A 333 1.91 29.61 -10.13
CA TYR A 333 2.17 30.23 -8.82
C TYR A 333 3.64 30.08 -8.38
N ALA A 334 4.22 28.88 -8.56
CA ALA A 334 5.64 28.63 -8.28
C ALA A 334 6.57 29.56 -9.08
N LYS A 335 6.22 29.82 -10.36
CA LYS A 335 6.99 30.68 -11.28
C LYS A 335 6.81 32.17 -10.99
N SER A 336 5.57 32.66 -10.93
CA SER A 336 5.29 34.11 -10.87
C SER A 336 5.39 34.70 -9.46
N GLY A 337 5.17 33.90 -8.41
CA GLY A 337 5.11 34.39 -7.02
C GLY A 337 4.01 35.42 -6.74
N THR A 338 3.09 35.66 -7.68
CA THR A 338 2.02 36.65 -7.52
C THR A 338 1.00 36.14 -6.50
N ALA A 339 1.07 36.72 -5.29
CA ALA A 339 0.33 36.33 -4.08
C ALA A 339 -1.16 36.71 -4.06
N ASN A 340 -1.72 37.25 -5.15
CA ASN A 340 -3.00 37.96 -5.04
C ASN A 340 -4.26 37.10 -5.09
N LYS A 341 -4.16 35.79 -5.31
CA LYS A 341 -5.19 34.81 -4.92
C LYS A 341 -4.48 33.50 -4.58
N LYS A 342 -4.86 32.85 -3.48
CA LYS A 342 -4.53 31.42 -3.30
C LYS A 342 -4.97 30.71 -4.60
N PRO A 343 -4.15 29.81 -5.16
CA PRO A 343 -4.50 29.08 -6.38
C PRO A 343 -5.67 28.09 -6.21
N VAL A 344 -6.46 28.22 -5.14
CA VAL A 344 -7.59 27.38 -4.75
C VAL A 344 -8.71 28.26 -4.24
#